data_AF-A0A926RUZ2-F1
#
_entry.id   AF-A0A926RUZ2-F1
#
_cell.length_a   1.000
_cell.length_b   1.000
_cell.length_c   1.000
_cell.angle_alpha   90.00
_cell.angle_beta   90.00
_cell.angle_gamma   90.00
#
_symmetry.space_group_name_H-M   'P 1'
#
loop_
_entity.id
_entity.type
_entity.pdbx_description
1 polymer ?
#
loop_
_entity_poly.entity_id
_entity_poly.type
_entity_poly.pdbx_seq_one_letter_code
_entity_poly.pdbx_strand_id
1 'polypeptide(L)'
;MIRFPIGIICLLSIFTLTSCMGQSSQDQEPDYKKTKEMTLDVLQTSEGKKALQALFTDPEFKEQLMLTDETLTKAMAKTIKEPETQKEWMKILQNPDVAANLAQATEAQQKELMKTLMKDPTYQKMMIELLQDPSYTPHLLQILKSQQSRQEIQKIMEEQLSVPSFQEKMKQLMKESQSGQKESSTEESESGKKGESSEGQQNEQA
;
A
#
# COMPACT_ATOMS: atom_id res chain seq x y z
N MET A 1 -3.84 51.81 98.41
CA MET A 1 -5.28 51.67 98.11
C MET A 1 -5.43 51.40 96.62
N ILE A 2 -5.51 50.11 96.25
CA ILE A 2 -5.62 49.66 94.87
C ILE A 2 -7.10 49.39 94.62
N ARG A 3 -7.75 50.23 93.80
CA ARG A 3 -9.16 50.08 93.42
C ARG A 3 -9.22 49.26 92.13
N PHE A 4 -9.37 47.94 92.27
CA PHE A 4 -9.62 47.04 91.15
C PHE A 4 -11.07 47.25 90.62
N PRO A 5 -11.26 47.42 89.31
CA PRO A 5 -12.59 47.60 88.74
C PRO A 5 -13.34 46.25 88.72
N ILE A 6 -14.50 46.25 89.38
CA ILE A 6 -15.49 45.17 89.50
C ILE A 6 -15.97 44.58 88.15
N GLY A 7 -15.63 45.21 87.02
CA GLY A 7 -15.94 44.73 85.67
C GLY A 7 -15.13 43.52 85.17
N ILE A 8 -13.95 43.24 85.74
CA ILE A 8 -13.09 42.11 85.30
C ILE A 8 -13.52 40.78 85.92
N ILE A 9 -14.25 40.81 87.04
CA ILE A 9 -14.72 39.59 87.75
C ILE A 9 -15.99 39.00 87.14
N CYS A 10 -16.80 39.80 86.43
CA CYS A 10 -17.97 39.30 85.69
C CYS A 10 -17.63 38.71 84.31
N LEU A 11 -16.49 39.06 83.72
CA LEU A 11 -16.08 38.52 82.41
C LEU A 11 -15.41 37.13 82.50
N LEU A 12 -14.95 36.74 83.70
CA LEU A 12 -14.31 35.44 83.93
C LEU A 12 -15.28 34.30 84.28
N SER A 13 -16.55 34.59 84.58
CA SER A 13 -17.57 33.59 84.95
C SER A 13 -18.31 32.94 83.77
N ILE A 14 -18.06 33.37 82.53
CA ILE A 14 -18.75 32.84 81.33
C ILE A 14 -17.97 31.71 80.65
N PHE A 15 -16.70 31.46 81.02
CA PHE A 15 -15.85 30.47 80.36
C PHE A 15 -15.87 29.05 80.98
N THR A 16 -16.63 28.80 82.05
CA THR A 16 -16.56 27.53 82.80
C THR A 16 -17.82 26.65 82.74
N LEU A 17 -18.78 26.91 81.84
CA LEU A 17 -20.03 26.14 81.74
C LEU A 17 -20.29 25.51 80.35
N THR A 18 -19.27 24.89 79.76
CA THR A 18 -19.44 23.77 78.81
C THR A 18 -18.33 22.76 79.06
N SER A 19 -18.48 22.05 80.17
CA SER A 19 -17.97 20.67 80.31
C SER A 19 -19.22 19.81 80.48
N CYS A 20 -19.65 19.19 79.39
CA CYS A 20 -20.65 18.15 79.42
C CYS A 20 -19.98 16.86 78.98
N MET A 21 -19.74 16.02 79.99
CA MET A 21 -20.03 14.59 80.02
C MET A 21 -19.46 13.74 78.87
N GLY A 22 -18.51 12.89 79.28
CA GLY A 22 -17.73 12.01 78.43
C GLY A 22 -18.52 11.15 77.45
N GLN A 23 -17.90 10.98 76.28
CA GLN A 23 -17.89 9.69 75.62
C GLN A 23 -16.48 9.44 75.07
N SER A 24 -15.84 8.47 75.71
CA SER A 24 -14.74 7.62 75.23
C SER A 24 -13.99 8.07 73.97
N SER A 25 -12.71 8.39 74.18
CA SER A 25 -11.64 8.09 73.25
C SER A 25 -11.78 6.63 72.79
N GLN A 26 -12.18 6.43 71.53
CA GLN A 26 -12.23 5.14 70.88
C GLN A 26 -11.62 5.31 69.49
N ASP A 27 -10.65 4.47 69.18
CA ASP A 27 -9.82 4.44 67.99
C ASP A 27 -10.52 4.97 66.71
N GLN A 28 -9.97 6.03 66.12
CA GLN A 28 -10.34 6.57 64.79
C GLN A 28 -9.83 5.67 63.64
N GLU A 29 -10.04 4.36 63.71
CA GLU A 29 -9.71 3.42 62.62
C GLU A 29 -10.91 2.67 61.97
N PRO A 30 -12.09 2.45 62.62
CA PRO A 30 -13.18 1.71 61.99
C PRO A 30 -13.95 2.54 60.95
N ASP A 31 -13.98 3.88 61.07
CA ASP A 31 -14.74 4.74 60.15
C ASP A 31 -14.04 4.94 58.80
N TYR A 32 -12.70 4.91 58.78
CA TYR A 32 -11.95 5.01 57.52
C TYR A 32 -12.12 3.76 56.66
N LYS A 33 -12.10 2.56 57.27
CA LYS A 33 -12.37 1.30 56.55
C LYS A 33 -13.79 1.27 55.99
N LYS A 34 -14.78 1.66 56.80
CA LYS A 34 -16.19 1.71 56.38
C LYS A 34 -16.44 2.75 55.29
N THR A 35 -15.81 3.92 55.38
CA THR A 35 -15.89 4.97 54.36
C THR A 35 -15.20 4.52 53.07
N LYS A 36 -14.07 3.82 53.16
CA LYS A 36 -13.38 3.23 52.01
C LYS A 36 -14.22 2.16 51.32
N GLU A 37 -14.83 1.25 52.06
CA GLU A 37 -15.73 0.23 51.52
C GLU A 37 -16.96 0.87 50.88
N MET A 38 -17.60 1.83 51.54
CA MET A 38 -18.74 2.56 50.98
C MET A 38 -18.36 3.34 49.70
N THR A 39 -17.19 3.97 49.67
CA THR A 39 -16.69 4.68 48.49
C THR A 39 -16.36 3.69 47.36
N LEU A 40 -15.79 2.54 47.68
CA LEU A 40 -15.48 1.49 46.72
C LEU A 40 -16.78 0.92 46.11
N ASP A 41 -17.80 0.70 46.94
CA ASP A 41 -19.11 0.25 46.50
C ASP A 41 -19.77 1.29 45.58
N VAL A 42 -19.74 2.59 45.95
CA VAL A 42 -20.24 3.70 45.11
C VAL A 42 -19.55 3.73 43.76
N LEU A 43 -18.22 3.55 43.71
CA LEU A 43 -17.49 3.48 42.43
C LEU A 43 -17.87 2.24 41.60
N GLN A 44 -18.24 1.13 42.24
CA GLN A 44 -18.64 -0.10 41.57
C GLN A 44 -20.12 -0.12 41.14
N THR A 45 -20.95 0.77 41.68
CA THR A 45 -22.36 0.91 41.30
C THR A 45 -22.53 1.31 39.82
N SER A 46 -23.75 1.12 39.31
CA SER A 46 -24.08 1.48 37.93
C SER A 46 -23.90 2.99 37.68
N GLU A 47 -24.17 3.80 38.70
CA GLU A 47 -24.03 5.25 38.75
C GLU A 47 -22.55 5.64 38.74
N GLY A 48 -21.71 4.99 39.55
CA GLY A 48 -20.26 5.21 39.55
C GLY A 48 -19.62 4.89 38.20
N LYS A 49 -20.02 3.78 37.57
CA LYS A 49 -19.56 3.41 36.22
C LYS A 49 -20.03 4.41 35.15
N LYS A 50 -21.27 4.90 35.23
CA LYS A 50 -21.79 5.94 34.32
C LYS A 50 -21.06 7.27 34.50
N ALA A 51 -20.78 7.67 35.74
CA ALA A 51 -20.01 8.88 36.03
C ALA A 51 -18.59 8.78 35.47
N LEU A 52 -17.93 7.63 35.62
CA LEU A 52 -16.63 7.38 34.99
C LEU A 52 -16.73 7.41 33.46
N GLN A 53 -17.74 6.78 32.85
CA GLN A 53 -17.96 6.83 31.40
C GLN A 53 -18.20 8.26 30.89
N ALA A 54 -18.91 9.09 31.66
CA ALA A 54 -19.12 10.50 31.34
C ALA A 54 -17.79 11.27 31.35
N LEU A 55 -16.92 11.03 32.34
CA LEU A 55 -15.58 11.61 32.39
C LEU A 55 -14.71 11.13 31.22
N PHE A 56 -14.78 9.85 30.85
CA PHE A 56 -14.11 9.34 29.65
C PHE A 56 -14.68 9.87 28.33
N THR A 57 -15.83 10.54 28.35
CA THR A 57 -16.41 11.20 27.17
C THR A 57 -15.96 12.67 27.09
N ASP A 58 -15.55 13.25 28.21
CA ASP A 58 -15.06 14.62 28.32
C ASP A 58 -13.72 14.82 27.58
N PRO A 59 -13.63 15.75 26.61
CA PRO A 59 -12.41 16.06 25.90
C PRO A 59 -11.24 16.48 26.81
N GLU A 60 -11.51 17.27 27.86
CA GLU A 60 -10.45 17.77 28.76
C GLU A 60 -9.83 16.63 29.57
N PHE A 61 -10.65 15.68 29.99
CA PHE A 61 -10.18 14.50 30.72
C PHE A 61 -9.41 13.53 29.80
N LYS A 62 -9.83 13.37 28.54
CA LYS A 62 -9.10 12.54 27.55
C LYS A 62 -7.71 13.08 27.25
N GLU A 63 -7.56 14.40 27.17
CA GLU A 63 -6.28 15.05 26.92
C GLU A 63 -5.31 14.88 28.11
N GLN A 64 -5.84 14.89 29.34
CA GLN A 64 -5.04 14.64 30.54
C GLN A 64 -4.68 13.15 30.74
N LEU A 65 -5.46 12.24 30.16
CA LEU A 65 -5.25 10.79 30.24
C LEU A 65 -4.32 10.26 29.12
N MET A 66 -3.37 11.07 28.65
CA MET A 66 -2.34 10.58 27.73
C MET A 66 -1.58 9.42 28.39
N LEU A 67 -1.93 8.19 27.98
CA LEU A 67 -1.23 6.98 28.35
C LEU A 67 0.23 7.12 27.91
N THR A 68 1.17 6.65 28.74
CA THR A 68 2.59 6.70 28.40
C THR A 68 2.84 6.07 27.03
N ASP A 69 3.65 6.76 26.22
CA ASP A 69 3.95 6.37 24.85
C ASP A 69 4.41 4.91 24.74
N GLU A 70 5.13 4.39 25.73
CA GLU A 70 5.67 3.02 25.71
C GLU A 70 4.58 1.95 25.83
N THR A 71 3.64 2.09 26.77
CA THR A 71 2.55 1.12 26.95
C THR A 71 1.59 1.17 25.76
N LEU A 72 1.29 2.38 25.27
CA LEU A 72 0.47 2.58 24.10
C LEU A 72 1.12 2.00 22.84
N THR A 73 2.42 2.25 22.63
CA THR A 73 3.19 1.70 21.50
C THR A 73 3.23 0.18 21.53
N LYS A 74 3.48 -0.43 22.71
CA LYS A 74 3.48 -1.89 22.85
C LYS A 74 2.10 -2.48 22.59
N ALA A 75 1.04 -1.85 23.09
CA ALA A 75 -0.33 -2.28 22.84
C ALA A 75 -0.66 -2.21 21.34
N MET A 76 -0.39 -1.08 20.68
CA MET A 76 -0.60 -0.94 19.23
C MET A 76 0.21 -1.96 18.42
N ALA A 77 1.49 -2.15 18.74
CA ALA A 77 2.34 -3.12 18.04
C ALA A 77 1.86 -4.56 18.20
N LYS A 78 1.29 -4.91 19.36
CA LYS A 78 0.66 -6.21 19.59
C LYS A 78 -0.63 -6.33 18.78
N THR A 79 -1.50 -5.33 18.85
CA THR A 79 -2.77 -5.28 18.12
C THR A 79 -2.56 -5.38 16.62
N ILE A 80 -1.55 -4.76 16.01
CA ILE A 80 -1.32 -4.87 14.55
C ILE A 80 -0.96 -6.30 14.10
N LYS A 81 -0.35 -7.11 14.98
CA LYS A 81 0.09 -8.48 14.66
C LYS A 81 -0.99 -9.54 14.90
N GLU A 82 -2.08 -9.17 15.58
CA GLU A 82 -3.15 -10.10 15.90
C GLU A 82 -4.02 -10.38 14.65
N PRO A 83 -4.36 -11.65 14.35
CA PRO A 83 -5.17 -11.97 13.16
C PRO A 83 -6.58 -11.36 13.18
N GLU A 84 -7.14 -11.16 14.38
CA GLU A 84 -8.51 -10.64 14.54
C GLU A 84 -8.62 -9.18 14.10
N THR A 85 -7.61 -8.38 14.41
CA THR A 85 -7.54 -6.94 14.11
C THR A 85 -7.05 -6.69 12.68
N GLN A 86 -6.37 -7.65 12.05
CA GLN A 86 -5.89 -7.53 10.66
C GLN A 86 -7.04 -7.18 9.69
N LYS A 87 -8.22 -7.75 9.91
CA LYS A 87 -9.41 -7.44 9.10
C LYS A 87 -9.89 -5.99 9.29
N GLU A 88 -9.79 -5.46 10.50
CA GLU A 88 -10.17 -4.09 10.80
C GLU A 88 -9.15 -3.11 10.22
N TRP A 89 -7.85 -3.41 10.35
CA TRP A 89 -6.78 -2.66 9.69
C TRP A 89 -6.93 -2.65 8.18
N MET A 90 -7.28 -3.77 7.54
CA MET A 90 -7.57 -3.81 6.10
C MET A 90 -8.73 -2.89 5.72
N LYS A 91 -9.81 -2.84 6.51
CA LYS A 91 -10.93 -1.91 6.25
C LYS A 91 -10.51 -0.45 6.41
N ILE A 92 -9.70 -0.14 7.42
CA ILE A 92 -9.18 1.21 7.66
C ILE A 92 -8.26 1.62 6.50
N LEU A 93 -7.37 0.74 6.04
CA LEU A 93 -6.46 0.99 4.93
C LEU A 93 -7.14 1.06 3.56
N GLN A 94 -8.35 0.51 3.43
CA GLN A 94 -9.19 0.69 2.23
C GLN A 94 -9.87 2.05 2.18
N ASN A 95 -9.89 2.82 3.28
CA ASN A 95 -10.38 4.19 3.24
C ASN A 95 -9.41 5.05 2.39
N PRO A 96 -9.92 5.79 1.39
CA PRO A 96 -9.08 6.53 0.45
C PRO A 96 -8.24 7.63 1.11
N ASP A 97 -8.77 8.31 2.14
CA ASP A 97 -8.03 9.36 2.84
C ASP A 97 -6.88 8.76 3.65
N VAL A 98 -7.13 7.64 4.33
CA VAL A 98 -6.10 6.91 5.07
C VAL A 98 -5.04 6.35 4.13
N ALA A 99 -5.46 5.73 3.02
CA ALA A 99 -4.56 5.18 2.01
C ALA A 99 -3.69 6.28 1.39
N ALA A 100 -4.27 7.43 1.04
CA ALA A 100 -3.56 8.55 0.46
C ALA A 100 -2.53 9.13 1.45
N ASN A 101 -2.94 9.37 2.70
CA ASN A 101 -2.04 9.89 3.72
C ASN A 101 -0.91 8.90 4.05
N LEU A 102 -1.21 7.60 4.12
CA LEU A 102 -0.18 6.57 4.33
C LEU A 102 0.79 6.51 3.13
N ALA A 103 0.27 6.54 1.91
CA ALA A 103 1.08 6.53 0.70
C ALA A 103 2.00 7.77 0.63
N GLN A 104 1.49 8.95 1.01
CA GLN A 104 2.30 10.18 1.09
C GLN A 104 3.36 10.08 2.18
N ALA A 105 2.99 9.64 3.38
CA ALA A 105 3.91 9.51 4.52
C ALA A 105 5.04 8.49 4.25
N THR A 106 4.78 7.49 3.40
CA THR A 106 5.74 6.42 3.06
C THR A 106 6.35 6.55 1.68
N GLU A 107 6.09 7.66 0.96
CA GLU A 107 6.46 7.82 -0.45
C GLU A 107 7.97 7.68 -0.68
N ALA A 108 8.78 8.30 0.19
CA ALA A 108 10.24 8.27 0.08
C ALA A 108 10.79 6.84 0.25
N GLN A 109 10.31 6.12 1.26
CA GLN A 109 10.68 4.74 1.56
C GLN A 109 10.20 3.80 0.44
N GLN A 110 9.01 4.03 -0.10
CA GLN A 110 8.48 3.24 -1.21
C GLN A 110 9.29 3.45 -2.49
N LYS A 111 9.70 4.69 -2.78
CA LYS A 111 10.61 5.01 -3.90
C LYS A 111 11.96 4.33 -3.74
N GLU A 112 12.52 4.36 -2.53
CA GLU A 112 13.80 3.72 -2.23
C GLU A 112 13.72 2.19 -2.35
N LEU A 113 12.66 1.60 -1.80
CA LEU A 113 12.37 0.17 -1.93
C LEU A 113 12.28 -0.23 -3.40
N MET A 114 11.49 0.50 -4.20
CA MET A 114 11.35 0.21 -5.63
C MET A 114 12.67 0.33 -6.38
N LYS A 115 13.48 1.37 -6.11
CA LYS A 115 14.82 1.52 -6.70
C LYS A 115 15.76 0.38 -6.33
N THR A 116 15.64 -0.13 -5.11
CA THR A 116 16.44 -1.25 -4.62
C THR A 116 16.00 -2.55 -5.28
N LEU A 117 14.68 -2.80 -5.35
CA LEU A 117 14.11 -3.96 -6.04
C LEU A 117 14.47 -3.98 -7.52
N MET A 118 14.48 -2.85 -8.22
CA MET A 118 14.94 -2.81 -9.63
C MET A 118 16.39 -3.26 -9.84
N LYS A 119 17.22 -3.24 -8.79
CA LYS A 119 18.60 -3.75 -8.82
C LYS A 119 18.72 -5.20 -8.36
N ASP A 120 17.65 -5.76 -7.79
CA ASP A 120 17.61 -7.13 -7.33
C ASP A 120 17.46 -8.11 -8.53
N PRO A 121 18.29 -9.15 -8.65
CA PRO A 121 18.22 -10.10 -9.76
C PRO A 121 16.89 -10.84 -9.86
N THR A 122 16.25 -11.14 -8.73
CA THR A 122 14.97 -11.87 -8.70
C THR A 122 13.85 -10.99 -9.23
N TYR A 123 13.81 -9.73 -8.79
CA TYR A 123 12.85 -8.76 -9.28
C TYR A 123 13.06 -8.42 -10.77
N GLN A 124 14.31 -8.29 -11.21
CA GLN A 124 14.64 -8.13 -12.63
C GLN A 124 14.14 -9.30 -13.47
N LYS A 125 14.31 -10.54 -12.97
CA LYS A 125 13.80 -11.72 -13.66
C LYS A 125 12.27 -11.68 -13.80
N MET A 126 11.55 -11.37 -12.72
CA MET A 126 10.09 -11.19 -12.77
C MET A 126 9.67 -10.09 -13.75
N MET A 127 10.43 -9.00 -13.83
CA MET A 127 10.16 -7.92 -14.78
C MET A 127 10.38 -8.37 -16.23
N ILE A 128 11.44 -9.15 -16.50
CA ILE A 128 11.69 -9.70 -17.83
C ILE A 128 10.58 -10.68 -18.24
N GLU A 129 10.14 -11.53 -17.31
CA GLU A 129 9.01 -12.45 -17.55
C GLU A 129 7.73 -11.67 -17.88
N LEU A 130 7.47 -10.56 -17.19
CA LEU A 130 6.35 -9.66 -17.50
C LEU A 130 6.47 -9.03 -18.91
N LEU A 131 7.68 -8.63 -19.32
CA LEU A 131 7.92 -8.07 -20.66
C LEU A 131 7.82 -9.12 -21.78
N GLN A 132 7.96 -10.40 -21.44
CA GLN A 132 7.76 -11.52 -22.37
C GLN A 132 6.29 -11.93 -22.51
N ASP A 133 5.37 -11.30 -21.76
CA ASP A 133 3.95 -11.59 -21.88
C ASP A 133 3.46 -11.31 -23.32
N PRO A 134 2.70 -12.22 -23.95
CA PRO A 134 2.15 -12.02 -25.28
C PRO A 134 1.35 -10.71 -25.44
N SER A 135 0.73 -10.21 -24.37
CA SER A 135 0.02 -8.93 -24.39
C SER A 135 0.94 -7.74 -24.64
N TYR A 136 2.24 -7.88 -24.34
CA TYR A 136 3.25 -6.84 -24.57
C TYR A 136 3.84 -6.89 -26.00
N THR A 137 3.67 -8.00 -26.71
CA THR A 137 4.19 -8.18 -28.08
C THR A 137 3.72 -7.10 -29.07
N PRO A 138 2.44 -6.65 -29.08
CA PRO A 138 2.01 -5.57 -29.97
C PRO A 138 2.78 -4.26 -29.76
N HIS A 139 3.12 -3.93 -28.50
CA HIS A 139 3.91 -2.75 -28.16
C HIS A 139 5.36 -2.88 -28.66
N LEU A 140 5.97 -4.05 -28.50
CA LEU A 140 7.29 -4.34 -29.06
C LEU A 140 7.30 -4.23 -30.59
N LEU A 141 6.29 -4.78 -31.27
CA LEU A 141 6.16 -4.69 -32.72
C LEU A 141 5.96 -3.26 -33.21
N GLN A 142 5.25 -2.43 -32.45
CA GLN A 142 5.09 -1.01 -32.78
C GLN A 142 6.43 -0.26 -32.70
N ILE A 143 7.25 -0.54 -31.68
CA ILE A 143 8.58 0.02 -31.54
C ILE A 143 9.47 -0.42 -32.72
N LEU A 144 9.49 -1.71 -33.05
CA LEU A 144 10.29 -2.22 -34.18
C LEU A 144 9.87 -1.64 -35.54
N LYS A 145 8.58 -1.31 -35.70
CA LYS A 145 8.05 -0.67 -36.92
C LYS A 145 8.23 0.85 -36.95
N SER A 146 8.72 1.44 -35.85
CA SER A 146 8.96 2.88 -35.76
C SER A 146 9.97 3.36 -36.79
N GLN A 147 9.91 4.64 -37.15
CA GLN A 147 10.83 5.23 -38.12
C GLN A 147 12.29 5.12 -37.67
N GLN A 148 12.56 5.30 -36.37
CA GLN A 148 13.89 5.18 -35.81
C GLN A 148 14.44 3.75 -35.96
N SER A 149 13.65 2.73 -35.62
CA SER A 149 14.06 1.34 -35.82
C SER A 149 14.24 0.98 -37.29
N ARG A 150 13.40 1.52 -38.20
CA ARG A 150 13.58 1.32 -39.65
C ARG A 150 14.88 1.90 -40.18
N GLN A 151 15.29 3.08 -39.71
CA GLN A 151 16.56 3.70 -40.09
C GLN A 151 17.75 2.84 -39.66
N GLU A 152 17.75 2.34 -38.42
CA GLU A 152 18.81 1.43 -37.95
C GLU A 152 18.78 0.09 -38.70
N ILE A 153 17.60 -0.46 -38.99
CA ILE A 153 17.48 -1.69 -39.80
C ILE A 153 18.01 -1.45 -41.23
N GLN A 154 17.72 -0.31 -41.85
CA GLN A 154 18.24 0.05 -43.16
C GLN A 154 19.76 0.15 -43.14
N LYS A 155 20.32 0.82 -42.13
CA LYS A 155 21.77 0.94 -41.96
C LYS A 155 22.44 -0.42 -41.78
N ILE A 156 21.89 -1.28 -40.92
CA ILE A 156 22.39 -2.65 -40.73
C ILE A 156 22.31 -3.43 -42.05
N MET A 157 21.25 -3.25 -42.84
CA MET A 157 21.11 -3.92 -44.14
C MET A 157 22.13 -3.39 -45.16
N GLU A 158 22.38 -2.09 -45.23
CA GLU A 158 23.42 -1.47 -46.06
C GLU A 158 24.81 -1.98 -45.66
N GLU A 159 25.10 -2.05 -44.37
CA GLU A 159 26.33 -2.63 -43.83
C GLU A 159 26.47 -4.09 -44.23
N GLN A 160 25.41 -4.91 -44.11
CA GLN A 160 25.46 -6.31 -44.54
C GLN A 160 25.63 -6.48 -46.05
N LEU A 161 25.01 -5.62 -46.87
CA LEU A 161 25.22 -5.61 -48.33
C LEU A 161 26.65 -5.23 -48.71
N SER A 162 27.36 -4.52 -47.85
CA SER A 162 28.78 -4.18 -48.04
C SER A 162 29.73 -5.33 -47.70
N VAL A 163 29.27 -6.37 -46.98
CA VAL A 163 30.10 -7.50 -46.57
C VAL A 163 30.51 -8.33 -47.80
N PRO A 164 31.83 -8.57 -48.04
CA PRO A 164 32.30 -9.27 -49.22
C PRO A 164 31.67 -10.65 -49.45
N SER A 165 31.50 -11.44 -48.38
CA SER A 165 30.87 -12.76 -48.46
C SER A 165 29.39 -12.69 -48.89
N PHE A 166 28.68 -11.64 -48.47
CA PHE A 166 27.30 -11.40 -48.92
C PHE A 166 27.26 -11.00 -50.39
N GLN A 167 28.16 -10.10 -50.82
CA GLN A 167 28.28 -9.68 -52.22
C GLN A 167 28.64 -10.85 -53.15
N GLU A 168 29.56 -11.73 -52.73
CA GLU A 168 29.93 -12.93 -53.47
C GLU A 168 28.75 -13.89 -53.61
N LYS A 169 28.03 -14.15 -52.51
CA LYS A 169 26.84 -15.01 -52.54
C LYS A 169 25.73 -14.42 -53.42
N MET A 170 25.53 -13.10 -53.39
CA MET A 170 24.58 -12.41 -54.25
C MET A 170 24.99 -12.50 -55.73
N LYS A 171 26.28 -12.32 -56.04
CA LYS A 171 26.82 -12.52 -57.40
C LYS A 171 26.68 -13.96 -57.87
N GLN A 172 26.86 -14.94 -57.00
CA GLN A 172 26.67 -16.35 -57.32
C GLN A 172 25.20 -16.66 -57.66
N LEU A 173 24.26 -16.20 -56.84
CA LEU A 173 22.82 -16.36 -57.09
C LEU A 173 22.36 -15.66 -58.39
N MET A 174 22.92 -14.48 -58.70
CA MET A 174 22.66 -13.81 -59.99
C MET A 174 23.18 -14.61 -61.18
N LYS A 175 24.34 -15.27 -61.05
CA LYS A 175 24.88 -16.14 -62.10
C LYS A 175 24.02 -17.40 -62.28
N GLU A 176 23.63 -18.06 -61.18
CA GLU A 176 22.79 -19.26 -61.21
C GLU A 176 21.42 -19.01 -61.83
N SER A 177 20.79 -17.87 -61.49
CA SER A 177 19.50 -17.46 -62.09
C SER A 177 19.62 -17.09 -63.57
N GLN A 178 20.71 -16.45 -64.00
CA GLN A 178 20.96 -16.18 -65.42
C GLN A 178 21.29 -17.45 -66.22
N SER A 179 21.96 -18.44 -65.64
CA SER A 179 22.18 -19.73 -66.28
C SER A 179 20.89 -20.55 -66.41
N GLY A 180 20.01 -20.51 -65.40
CA GLY A 180 18.71 -21.19 -65.46
C GLY A 180 17.71 -20.56 -66.44
N GLN A 181 17.89 -19.29 -66.81
CA GLN A 181 17.05 -18.60 -67.79
C GLN A 181 17.55 -18.75 -69.25
N LYS A 182 18.78 -19.25 -69.45
CA LYS A 182 19.31 -19.58 -70.78
C LYS A 182 18.91 -20.97 -71.29
N GLU A 183 18.39 -21.85 -70.43
CA GLU A 183 17.90 -23.17 -70.82
C GLU A 183 16.41 -23.20 -71.23
N SER A 184 15.67 -22.10 -71.11
CA SER A 184 14.23 -22.04 -71.48
C SER A 184 13.91 -21.26 -72.75
N SER A 185 14.91 -20.88 -73.55
CA SER A 185 14.72 -20.02 -74.74
C SER A 185 15.44 -20.48 -76.00
N THR A 186 15.64 -21.79 -76.20
CA THR A 186 16.06 -22.31 -77.52
C THR A 186 15.35 -23.62 -77.85
N GLU A 187 14.57 -23.55 -78.94
CA GLU A 187 14.09 -24.65 -79.78
C GLU A 187 12.96 -25.57 -79.27
N GLU A 188 11.72 -25.13 -79.50
CA GLU A 188 10.77 -26.03 -80.16
C GLU A 188 10.12 -25.30 -81.33
N SER A 189 10.73 -25.53 -82.49
CA SER A 189 10.27 -25.08 -83.79
C SER A 189 8.92 -25.71 -84.11
N GLU A 190 8.00 -24.83 -84.42
CA GLU A 190 6.70 -24.99 -85.05
C GLU A 190 6.73 -26.04 -86.19
N SER A 191 6.36 -27.29 -85.87
CA SER A 191 5.89 -28.27 -86.85
C SER A 191 4.43 -28.54 -86.57
N GLY A 192 3.57 -27.91 -87.37
CA GLY A 192 2.14 -28.17 -87.34
C GLY A 192 1.81 -29.63 -87.62
N LYS A 193 0.65 -30.06 -87.12
CA LYS A 193 -0.48 -30.56 -87.94
C LYS A 193 -1.43 -31.43 -87.10
N LYS A 194 -2.71 -31.01 -87.15
CA LYS A 194 -3.95 -31.79 -87.07
C LYS A 194 -4.45 -32.35 -85.74
N GLY A 195 -5.76 -32.16 -85.56
CA GLY A 195 -6.67 -33.05 -84.82
C GLY A 195 -7.36 -32.30 -83.69
N GLU A 196 -8.30 -31.40 -83.95
CA GLU A 196 -9.73 -31.70 -84.21
C GLU A 196 -10.51 -32.12 -82.96
N SER A 197 -11.59 -31.36 -82.74
CA SER A 197 -12.81 -31.66 -82.00
C SER A 197 -12.84 -31.56 -80.47
N SER A 198 -13.58 -30.55 -79.99
CA SER A 198 -14.94 -30.71 -79.44
C SER A 198 -15.14 -29.67 -78.33
N GLU A 199 -15.74 -28.52 -78.62
CA GLU A 199 -17.17 -28.26 -78.41
C GLU A 199 -17.63 -28.45 -76.96
N GLY A 200 -18.10 -27.37 -76.33
CA GLY A 200 -18.93 -27.47 -75.12
C GLY A 200 -18.84 -26.31 -74.13
N GLN A 201 -19.50 -25.19 -74.46
CA GLN A 201 -20.32 -24.30 -73.61
C GLN A 201 -19.88 -23.99 -72.16
N GLN A 202 -19.67 -22.72 -71.81
CA GLN A 202 -20.69 -21.82 -71.24
C GLN A 202 -21.55 -22.46 -70.13
N ASN A 203 -21.36 -22.05 -68.87
CA ASN A 203 -22.24 -21.09 -68.18
C ASN A 203 -21.80 -20.91 -66.71
N GLU A 204 -21.63 -19.67 -66.25
CA GLU A 204 -22.57 -18.88 -65.41
C GLU A 204 -22.65 -19.26 -63.92
N GLN A 205 -22.52 -18.19 -63.12
CA GLN A 205 -23.17 -17.90 -61.84
C GLN A 205 -22.76 -18.70 -60.58
N ALA A 206 -22.09 -18.01 -59.66
CA ALA A 206 -22.67 -17.56 -58.39
C ALA A 206 -21.81 -16.44 -57.78
#